data_AF-A0A957FDL1-F1
#
_entry.id   AF-A0A957FDL1-F1
#
_cell.length_a   1.000
_cell.length_b   1.000
_cell.length_c   1.000
_cell.angle_alpha   90.00
_cell.angle_beta   90.00
_cell.angle_gamma   90.00
#
_symmetry.space_group_name_H-M   'P 1'
#
loop_
_entity.id
_entity.type
_entity.pdbx_description
1 polymer ?
#
loop_
_entity_poly.entity_id
_entity_poly.type
_entity_poly.pdbx_seq_one_letter_code
_entity_poly.pdbx_strand_id
1 'polypeptide(L)' 'GRFLDILVTHSPPYGIHDRPDLAHTGFKFFHTLMHLFKPRYLLHGHIHLYRSNAVRLSRFEETSIINVYPLHTLSFP' A
#
# COMPACT_ATOMS: atom_id res chain seq x y z
N GLY A 1 15.47 3.93 -15.83
CA GLY A 1 14.22 3.15 -15.75
C GLY A 1 13.61 3.32 -14.37
N ARG A 2 12.39 2.83 -14.11
CA ARG A 2 11.95 2.61 -12.74
C ARG A 2 12.86 1.55 -12.14
N PHE A 3 13.54 1.84 -11.03
CA PHE A 3 14.40 0.86 -10.36
C PHE A 3 13.59 -0.13 -9.50
N LEU A 4 12.28 0.08 -9.38
CA LEU A 4 11.33 -0.70 -8.60
C LEU A 4 9.96 -0.64 -9.27
N ASP A 5 9.38 -1.78 -9.65
CA ASP A 5 8.02 -1.83 -10.22
C ASP A 5 6.95 -2.21 -9.19
N ILE A 6 7.28 -3.06 -8.21
CA ILE A 6 6.36 -3.52 -7.16
C ILE A 6 7.07 -3.45 -5.80
N LEU A 7 6.53 -2.67 -4.88
CA LEU A 7 6.95 -2.61 -3.49
C LEU A 7 5.99 -3.45 -2.64
N VAL A 8 6.49 -4.49 -1.98
CA VAL A 8 5.68 -5.33 -1.07
C VAL A 8 6.10 -5.06 0.37
N THR A 9 5.13 -4.79 1.23
CA THR A 9 5.33 -4.42 2.63
C THR A 9 4.33 -5.13 3.52
N HIS A 10 4.65 -5.32 4.79
CA HIS A 10 3.66 -5.82 5.74
C HIS A 10 2.66 -4.72 6.12
N SER A 11 3.17 -3.59 6.62
CA SER A 11 2.40 -2.48 7.16
C SER A 11 2.02 -1.42 6.11
N PRO A 12 0.95 -0.63 6.32
CA PRO A 12 0.53 0.44 5.41
C PRO A 12 1.49 1.66 5.42
N PRO A 13 1.42 2.52 4.39
CA PRO A 13 1.98 3.88 4.44
C PRO A 13 1.28 4.74 5.49
N TYR A 14 2.04 5.63 6.15
CA TYR A 14 1.49 6.54 7.15
C TYR A 14 0.42 7.44 6.53
N GLY A 15 -0.77 7.46 7.14
CA GLY A 15 -1.93 8.21 6.68
C GLY A 15 -2.67 7.61 5.48
N ILE A 16 -2.25 6.42 4.98
CA ILE A 16 -2.91 5.73 3.87
C ILE A 16 -3.21 4.30 4.28
N HIS A 17 -4.50 3.98 4.45
CA HIS A 17 -5.02 2.69 4.93
C HIS A 17 -4.59 2.31 6.36
N ASP A 18 -3.86 3.16 7.10
CA ASP A 18 -3.48 2.94 8.48
C ASP A 18 -4.64 3.20 9.47
N ARG A 19 -4.38 3.00 10.76
CA ARG A 19 -5.34 3.22 11.84
C ARG A 19 -4.68 3.99 12.99
N PRO A 20 -5.48 4.67 13.84
CA PRO A 20 -4.94 5.52 14.90
C PRO A 20 -4.28 4.75 16.05
N ASP A 21 -4.40 3.42 16.11
CA ASP A 21 -3.74 2.62 17.13
C ASP A 21 -2.28 2.31 16.78
N LEU A 22 -1.48 2.08 17.82
CA LEU A 22 -0.03 1.92 17.71
C LEU A 22 0.38 0.75 16.81
N ALA A 23 -0.38 -0.35 16.84
CA ALA A 23 -0.03 -1.54 16.06
C ALA A 23 -0.23 -1.32 14.56
N HIS A 24 -1.20 -0.48 14.18
CA HIS A 24 -1.61 -0.29 12.80
C HIS A 24 -1.22 1.07 12.22
N THR A 25 -0.45 1.88 12.95
CA THR A 25 0.12 3.13 12.46
C THR A 25 1.08 2.84 11.29
N GLY A 26 0.91 3.56 10.17
CA GLY A 26 1.71 3.34 8.98
C GLY A 26 3.11 3.95 9.06
N PHE A 27 3.99 3.59 8.12
CA PHE A 27 5.36 4.12 8.05
C PHE A 27 5.47 5.31 7.11
N LYS A 28 6.11 6.40 7.56
CA LYS A 28 6.33 7.60 6.74
C LYS A 28 7.34 7.37 5.61
N PHE A 29 8.31 6.47 5.81
CA PHE A 29 9.36 6.19 4.82
C PHE A 29 8.82 5.68 3.48
N PHE A 30 7.64 5.07 3.45
CA PHE A 30 7.02 4.63 2.21
C PHE A 30 6.68 5.79 1.26
N HIS A 31 6.39 6.99 1.78
CA HIS A 31 6.23 8.19 0.95
C HIS A 31 7.51 8.51 0.17
N THR A 32 8.67 8.40 0.82
CA THR A 32 9.98 8.60 0.18
C THR A 32 10.22 7.57 -0.92
N LEU A 33 9.95 6.28 -0.67
CA LEU A 33 10.11 5.24 -1.67
C LEU A 33 9.18 5.44 -2.87
N MET A 34 7.91 5.80 -2.62
CA MET A 34 6.94 6.06 -3.68
C MET A 34 7.32 7.29 -4.51
N HIS A 35 7.85 8.34 -3.88
CA HIS A 35 8.29 9.54 -4.57
C HIS A 35 9.54 9.31 -5.44
N LEU A 36 10.55 8.61 -4.89
CA LEU A 36 11.82 8.38 -5.58
C LEU A 36 11.72 7.36 -6.71
N PHE A 37 11.04 6.25 -6.46
CA PHE A 37 11.04 5.12 -7.39
C PHE A 37 9.77 5.01 -8.23
N LYS A 38 8.67 5.63 -7.78
CA LYS A 38 7.36 5.60 -8.45
C LYS A 38 6.96 4.19 -8.89
N PRO A 39 6.99 3.20 -7.97
CA PRO A 39 6.60 1.84 -8.32
C PRO A 39 5.17 1.83 -8.84
N ARG A 40 4.87 0.91 -9.74
CA ARG A 40 3.50 0.76 -10.25
C ARG A 40 2.54 0.35 -9.12
N TYR A 41 3.03 -0.45 -8.17
CA TYR A 41 2.25 -0.91 -7.02
C TYR A 41 3.02 -0.83 -5.71
N LEU A 42 2.33 -0.43 -4.64
CA LEU A 42 2.68 -0.75 -3.26
C LEU A 42 1.62 -1.69 -2.70
N LEU A 43 2.03 -2.90 -2.35
CA LEU A 43 1.16 -3.91 -1.74
C LEU A 43 1.42 -3.95 -0.24
N HIS A 44 0.36 -3.91 0.55
CA HIS A 44 0.46 -4.07 2.00
C HIS A 44 -0.66 -4.93 2.57
N GLY A 45 -0.41 -5.51 3.75
CA GLY A 45 -1.40 -6.22 4.54
C GLY A 45 -1.63 -5.52 5.87
N HIS A 46 -1.66 -6.31 6.94
CA HIS A 46 -1.76 -5.89 8.35
C HIS A 46 -3.10 -5.23 8.76
N ILE A 47 -3.78 -4.59 7.81
CA ILE A 47 -5.06 -3.92 8.03
C ILE A 47 -6.18 -4.81 7.52
N HIS A 48 -6.88 -5.48 8.43
CA HIS A 48 -8.00 -6.36 8.06
C HIS A 48 -9.25 -5.55 7.68
N LEU A 49 -9.74 -5.74 6.45
CA LEU A 49 -10.95 -5.07 5.95
C LEU A 49 -12.18 -5.92 6.28
N TYR A 50 -12.92 -5.53 7.32
CA TYR A 50 -14.13 -6.24 7.76
C TYR A 50 -15.42 -5.73 7.12
N ARG A 51 -15.39 -4.52 6.55
CA ARG A 51 -16.55 -3.89 5.90
C ARG A 51 -16.36 -3.91 4.39
N SER A 52 -17.43 -4.19 3.65
CA SER A 52 -17.43 -4.21 2.19
C SER A 52 -17.11 -2.86 1.54
N ASN A 53 -17.36 -1.75 2.26
CA ASN A 53 -17.07 -0.40 1.80
C ASN A 53 -15.70 0.14 2.22
N ALA A 54 -14.85 -0.68 2.84
CA ALA A 54 -13.54 -0.23 3.27
C ALA A 54 -12.63 0.04 2.05
N VAL A 55 -11.89 1.14 2.10
CA VAL A 55 -10.98 1.54 1.01
C VAL A 55 -9.84 0.52 0.91
N ARG A 56 -9.76 -0.13 -0.26
CA ARG A 56 -8.73 -1.14 -0.57
C ARG A 56 -7.63 -0.60 -1.46
N LEU A 57 -7.98 0.32 -2.35
CA LEU A 57 -7.09 0.91 -3.33
C LEU A 57 -7.07 2.41 -3.15
N SER A 58 -5.87 2.96 -3.01
CA SER A 58 -5.59 4.38 -3.03
C SER A 58 -4.51 4.67 -4.07
N ARG A 59 -4.37 5.93 -4.45
CA ARG A 59 -3.30 6.38 -5.33
C ARG A 59 -2.47 7.44 -4.64
N PHE A 60 -1.15 7.28 -4.71
CA PHE A 60 -0.19 8.28 -4.30
C PHE A 60 0.77 8.51 -5.47
N GLU A 61 0.73 9.71 -6.05
CA GLU A 61 1.44 10.03 -7.29
C GLU A 61 1.15 9.01 -8.42
N GLU A 62 2.16 8.26 -8.85
CA GLU A 62 2.08 7.22 -9.87
C GLU A 62 1.89 5.82 -9.29
N THR A 63 1.95 5.68 -7.96
CA THR A 63 1.87 4.41 -7.25
C THR A 63 0.42 4.07 -6.88
N SER A 64 -0.04 2.89 -7.29
CA SER A 64 -1.27 2.29 -6.77
C SER A 64 -0.99 1.56 -5.46
N ILE A 65 -1.60 2.00 -4.37
CA ILE A 65 -1.45 1.38 -3.04
C ILE A 65 -2.62 0.43 -2.82
N ILE A 66 -2.34 -0.85 -2.60
CA ILE A 66 -3.36 -1.89 -2.50
C ILE A 66 -3.22 -2.65 -1.18
N ASN A 67 -4.29 -2.66 -0.39
CA ASN A 67 -4.44 -3.57 0.74
C ASN A 67 -4.80 -4.97 0.21
N VAL A 68 -3.92 -5.95 0.42
CA VAL A 68 -4.08 -7.30 -0.14
C VAL A 68 -4.91 -8.24 0.73
N TYR A 69 -5.39 -7.81 1.89
CA TYR A 69 -6.17 -8.66 2.80
C TYR A 69 -7.53 -9.08 2.20
N PRO A 70 -7.95 -10.37 2.29
CA PRO A 70 -7.14 -11.53 2.69
C PRO A 70 -6.28 -12.07 1.54
N LEU A 71 -6.71 -11.86 0.30
CA LEU A 71 -6.00 -12.23 -0.92
C LEU A 71 -6.20 -11.16 -2.00
N HIS A 72 -5.18 -10.90 -2.81
CA HIS A 72 -5.30 -10.10 -4.02
C HIS A 72 -4.45 -10.71 -5.13
N THR A 73 -5.05 -10.89 -6.30
CA THR A 73 -4.36 -11.40 -7.50
C THR A 73 -4.10 -10.25 -8.44
N LEU A 74 -2.85 -10.13 -8.88
CA LEU A 74 -2.44 -9.21 -9.93
C LEU A 74 -2.10 -10.02 -11.18
N SER A 75 -2.60 -9.56 -12.32
CA SER A 75 -2.26 -10.12 -13.62
C SER A 75 -1.58 -9.03 -14.44
N PHE A 76 -0.45 -9.39 -15.05
CA PHE A 76 0.30 -8.55 -15.97
C PHE A 76 0.42 -9.30 -17.29
N PRO A 77 0.46 -8.58 -18.44
CA PRO A 77 0.77 -9.18 -19.73
C PRO A 77 2.19 -9.77 -19.74
#